data_AF-A0A2E3RT79-F1
#
_entry.id   AF-A0A2E3RT79-F1
#
_cell.length_a   1.000
_cell.length_b   1.000
_cell.length_c   1.000
_cell.angle_alpha   90.00
_cell.angle_beta   90.00
_cell.angle_gamma   90.00
#
_symmetry.space_group_name_H-M   'P 1'
#
loop_
_entity.id
_entity.type
_entity.pdbx_description
1 polymer ?
#
loop_
_entity_poly.entity_id
_entity_poly.type
_entity_poly.pdbx_seq_one_letter_code
_entity_poly.pdbx_strand_id
1 'polypeptide(L)'
;MNIGKVVRDAVGQVAPSVGQALGGPAGGFVGRQVSQVLTGRPDASEDALRAAVAEMTPEQVASLEAIELQLTERERIAAGDRADARDRQQVSNDQTPARLAYLNLGLLAAVIAALLAMSFWSIDPPQTVLSVVTMLIGALLARNEQIGNFFFGSTTDSRRKTGLLAGRRG
;
A
#
# COMPACT_ATOMS: atom_id res chain seq x y z
N MET A 1 -8.70 -13.84 -10.58
CA MET A 1 -8.26 -13.68 -11.97
C MET A 1 -6.77 -13.33 -11.93
N ASN A 2 -5.88 -14.27 -12.26
CA ASN A 2 -4.44 -13.99 -12.32
C ASN A 2 -4.17 -13.37 -13.70
N ILE A 3 -3.95 -12.06 -13.73
CA ILE A 3 -3.59 -11.37 -14.97
C ILE A 3 -2.09 -11.60 -15.18
N GLY A 4 -1.76 -12.32 -16.26
CA GLY A 4 -0.39 -12.73 -16.57
C GLY A 4 0.59 -11.55 -16.68
N LYS A 5 1.86 -11.82 -16.36
CA LYS A 5 2.96 -10.84 -16.37
C LYS A 5 3.04 -10.04 -17.69
N VAL A 6 2.77 -10.69 -18.82
CA VAL A 6 2.82 -10.07 -20.16
C VAL A 6 1.79 -8.95 -20.32
N VAL A 7 0.55 -9.17 -19.86
CA VAL A 7 -0.53 -8.16 -19.94
C VAL A 7 -0.19 -6.98 -19.04
N ARG A 8 0.37 -7.24 -17.86
CA ARG A 8 0.81 -6.21 -16.93
C ARG A 8 1.94 -5.35 -17.49
N ASP A 9 2.94 -5.97 -18.08
CA ASP A 9 4.12 -5.27 -18.59
C ASP A 9 3.75 -4.39 -19.80
N ALA A 10 2.87 -4.86 -20.69
CA ALA A 10 2.41 -4.09 -21.84
C ALA A 10 1.47 -2.93 -21.43
N VAL A 11 0.51 -3.18 -20.53
CA VAL A 11 -0.34 -2.11 -19.99
C VAL A 11 0.51 -1.11 -19.21
N GLY A 12 1.52 -1.56 -18.47
CA GLY A 12 2.44 -0.71 -17.71
C GLY A 12 3.35 0.18 -18.57
N GLN A 13 3.55 -0.12 -19.86
CA GLN A 13 4.27 0.75 -20.79
C GLN A 13 3.43 1.97 -21.22
N VAL A 14 2.11 1.82 -21.25
CA VAL A 14 1.16 2.87 -21.66
C VAL A 14 0.58 3.61 -20.46
N ALA A 15 0.25 2.86 -19.40
CA ALA A 15 -0.39 3.32 -18.18
C ALA A 15 0.32 2.70 -16.95
N PRO A 16 1.40 3.34 -16.46
CA PRO A 16 2.24 2.79 -15.39
C PRO A 16 1.49 2.51 -14.08
N SER A 17 0.62 3.41 -13.62
CA SER A 17 -0.14 3.23 -12.38
C SER A 17 -1.20 2.14 -12.53
N VAL A 18 -1.83 2.02 -13.70
CA VAL A 18 -2.71 0.88 -14.02
C VAL A 18 -1.91 -0.43 -13.96
N GLY A 19 -0.73 -0.50 -14.58
CA GLY A 19 0.16 -1.67 -14.57
C GLY A 19 0.59 -2.10 -13.16
N GLN A 20 0.92 -1.13 -12.29
CA GLN A 20 1.21 -1.39 -10.88
C GLN A 20 -0.01 -1.89 -10.12
N ALA A 21 -1.18 -1.28 -10.35
CA ALA A 21 -2.42 -1.67 -9.68
C ALA A 21 -2.87 -3.08 -10.07
N LEU A 22 -2.67 -3.51 -11.33
CA LEU A 22 -2.87 -4.89 -11.79
C LEU A 22 -2.02 -5.91 -11.03
N GLY A 23 -0.89 -5.47 -10.47
CA GLY A 23 0.02 -6.30 -9.71
C GLY A 23 -0.14 -6.27 -8.20
N GLY A 24 -0.92 -5.33 -7.68
CA GLY A 24 -1.16 -5.14 -6.26
C GLY A 24 -2.45 -5.82 -5.76
N PRO A 25 -2.78 -5.63 -4.47
CA PRO A 25 -4.00 -6.19 -3.86
C PRO A 25 -5.30 -5.68 -4.51
N ALA A 26 -5.25 -4.56 -5.24
CA ALA A 26 -6.38 -4.01 -6.01
C ALA A 26 -6.50 -4.56 -7.45
N GLY A 27 -5.61 -5.47 -7.87
CA GLY A 27 -5.50 -5.92 -9.26
C GLY A 27 -6.73 -6.60 -9.82
N GLY A 28 -7.58 -7.19 -8.97
CA GLY A 28 -8.86 -7.78 -9.40
C GLY A 28 -9.90 -6.74 -9.86
N PHE A 29 -9.87 -5.52 -9.34
CA PHE A 29 -10.81 -4.46 -9.74
C PHE A 29 -10.33 -3.75 -11.01
N VAL A 30 -9.08 -3.29 -11.01
CA VAL A 30 -8.44 -2.64 -12.17
C VAL A 30 -8.35 -3.61 -13.34
N GLY A 31 -8.09 -4.88 -13.07
CA GLY A 31 -8.09 -5.95 -14.05
C GLY A 31 -9.37 -6.07 -14.85
N ARG A 32 -10.54 -5.92 -14.21
CA ARG A 32 -11.83 -5.97 -14.91
C ARG A 32 -12.07 -4.74 -15.77
N GLN A 33 -11.62 -3.56 -15.35
CA GLN A 33 -11.74 -2.33 -16.15
C GLN A 33 -10.85 -2.39 -17.38
N VAL A 34 -9.59 -2.82 -17.22
CA VAL A 34 -8.66 -3.05 -18.33
C VAL A 34 -9.21 -4.12 -19.29
N SER A 35 -9.76 -5.21 -18.74
CA SER A 35 -10.39 -6.26 -19.52
C SER A 35 -11.60 -5.77 -20.33
N GLN A 36 -12.44 -4.93 -19.73
CA GLN A 36 -13.56 -4.28 -20.40
C GLN A 36 -13.13 -3.37 -21.55
N VAL A 37 -12.04 -2.61 -21.40
CA VAL A 37 -11.51 -1.71 -22.43
C VAL A 37 -10.87 -2.50 -23.58
N LEU A 38 -10.08 -3.52 -23.26
CA LEU A 38 -9.31 -4.28 -24.24
C LEU A 38 -10.15 -5.31 -25.00
N THR A 39 -11.16 -5.91 -24.35
CA THR A 39 -11.90 -7.06 -24.92
C THR A 39 -13.41 -6.85 -24.96
N GLY A 40 -13.92 -5.72 -24.44
CA GLY A 40 -15.35 -5.47 -24.30
C GLY A 40 -16.05 -6.31 -23.24
N ARG A 41 -15.32 -7.15 -22.50
CA ARG A 41 -15.86 -8.02 -21.44
C ARG A 41 -15.05 -7.86 -20.15
N PRO A 42 -15.68 -7.83 -18.97
CA PRO A 42 -14.95 -7.61 -17.72
C PRO A 42 -14.16 -8.85 -17.28
N ASP A 43 -14.61 -10.04 -17.65
CA ASP A 43 -14.04 -11.34 -17.23
C ASP A 43 -13.47 -12.14 -18.41
N ALA A 44 -12.78 -11.47 -19.35
CA ALA A 44 -12.10 -12.17 -20.43
C ALA A 44 -11.00 -13.12 -19.92
N SER A 45 -10.81 -14.22 -20.63
CA SER A 45 -9.73 -15.17 -20.34
C SER A 45 -8.36 -14.51 -20.54
N GLU A 46 -7.35 -15.04 -19.85
CA GLU A 46 -5.98 -14.52 -19.94
C GLU A 46 -5.46 -14.53 -21.39
N ASP A 47 -5.79 -15.56 -22.16
CA ASP A 47 -5.41 -15.67 -23.57
C ASP A 47 -6.07 -14.60 -24.44
N ALA A 48 -7.34 -14.28 -24.18
CA ALA A 48 -8.04 -13.21 -24.87
C ALA A 48 -7.46 -11.84 -24.53
N LEU A 49 -7.02 -11.63 -23.28
CA LEU A 49 -6.34 -10.41 -22.87
C LEU A 49 -4.95 -10.29 -23.52
N ARG A 50 -4.19 -11.39 -23.61
CA ARG A 50 -2.89 -11.40 -24.28
C ARG A 50 -3.01 -11.06 -25.77
N ALA A 51 -4.00 -11.61 -26.45
CA ALA A 51 -4.28 -11.29 -27.85
C ALA A 51 -4.70 -9.82 -28.03
N ALA A 52 -5.60 -9.32 -27.18
CA ALA A 52 -6.05 -7.93 -27.23
C ALA A 52 -4.94 -6.91 -26.91
N VAL A 53 -3.98 -7.27 -26.06
CA VAL A 53 -2.79 -6.46 -25.78
C VAL A 53 -1.82 -6.41 -26.97
N ALA A 54 -1.72 -7.50 -27.74
CA ALA A 54 -0.85 -7.55 -28.92
C ALA A 54 -1.39 -6.70 -30.10
N GLU A 55 -2.71 -6.53 -30.17
CA GLU A 55 -3.41 -5.76 -31.21
C GLU A 55 -4.16 -4.55 -30.61
N MET A 56 -3.55 -3.84 -29.66
CA MET A 56 -4.19 -2.67 -29.05
C MET A 56 -4.48 -1.59 -30.09
N THR A 57 -5.73 -1.15 -30.16
CA THR A 57 -6.11 -0.03 -31.03
C THR A 57 -5.76 1.32 -30.37
N PRO A 58 -5.55 2.39 -31.16
CA PRO A 58 -5.30 3.73 -30.63
C PRO A 58 -6.39 4.23 -29.68
N GLU A 59 -7.65 3.84 -29.90
CA GLU A 59 -8.78 4.17 -29.03
C GLU A 59 -8.69 3.46 -27.66
N GLN A 60 -8.17 2.23 -27.64
CA GLN A 60 -7.94 1.48 -26.41
C GLN A 60 -6.75 2.03 -25.62
N VAL A 61 -5.71 2.50 -26.31
CA VAL A 61 -4.58 3.25 -25.72
C VAL A 61 -5.09 4.52 -25.04
N ALA A 62 -5.87 5.34 -25.76
CA ALA A 62 -6.44 6.58 -25.21
C ALA A 62 -7.37 6.32 -24.00
N SER A 63 -8.12 5.21 -24.05
CA SER A 63 -8.99 4.79 -22.94
C SER A 63 -8.19 4.37 -21.70
N LEU A 64 -7.05 3.68 -21.89
CA LEU A 64 -6.14 3.33 -20.80
C LEU A 64 -5.46 4.57 -20.21
N GLU A 65 -5.07 5.53 -21.05
CA GLU A 65 -4.51 6.80 -20.61
C GLU A 65 -5.54 7.63 -19.82
N ALA A 66 -6.81 7.61 -20.22
CA ALA A 66 -7.89 8.23 -19.44
C ALA A 66 -8.06 7.60 -18.05
N ILE A 67 -7.90 6.28 -17.94
CA ILE A 67 -7.92 5.58 -16.64
C ILE A 67 -6.69 5.94 -15.81
N GLU A 68 -5.52 6.01 -16.44
CA GLU A 68 -4.26 6.45 -15.82
C GLU A 68 -4.40 7.87 -15.25
N LEU A 69 -4.98 8.80 -16.01
CA LEU A 69 -5.27 10.16 -15.56
C LEU A 69 -6.24 10.20 -14.39
N GLN A 70 -7.27 9.35 -14.38
CA GLN A 70 -8.19 9.26 -13.24
C GLN A 70 -7.54 8.69 -11.98
N LEU A 71 -6.67 7.68 -12.12
CA LEU A 71 -5.95 7.09 -11.00
C LEU A 71 -4.93 8.08 -10.44
N THR A 72 -4.13 8.70 -11.30
CA THR A 72 -3.12 9.69 -10.91
C THR A 72 -3.76 10.96 -10.35
N GLU A 73 -4.90 11.43 -10.87
CA GLU A 73 -5.61 12.58 -10.30
C GLU A 73 -6.24 12.24 -8.94
N ARG A 74 -6.79 11.04 -8.76
CA ARG A 74 -7.25 10.59 -7.44
C ARG A 74 -6.10 10.45 -6.44
N GLU A 75 -4.95 9.97 -6.90
CA GLU A 75 -3.73 9.95 -6.09
C GLU A 75 -3.23 11.36 -5.78
N ARG A 76 -3.33 12.30 -6.71
CA ARG A 76 -2.96 13.71 -6.53
C ARG A 76 -3.89 14.42 -5.55
N ILE A 77 -5.21 14.21 -5.66
CA ILE A 77 -6.21 14.72 -4.70
C ILE A 77 -5.98 14.09 -3.33
N ALA A 78 -5.78 12.77 -3.24
CA ALA A 78 -5.45 12.11 -1.99
C ALA A 78 -4.08 12.55 -1.42
N ALA A 79 -3.14 12.94 -2.28
CA ALA A 79 -1.85 13.51 -1.88
C ALA A 79 -2.01 14.97 -1.40
N GLY A 80 -2.91 15.74 -2.02
CA GLY A 80 -3.30 17.09 -1.61
C GLY A 80 -4.03 17.10 -0.26
N ASP A 81 -5.01 16.20 -0.07
CA ASP A 81 -5.67 15.99 1.22
C ASP A 81 -4.68 15.54 2.31
N ARG A 82 -3.67 14.74 1.95
CA ARG A 82 -2.56 14.40 2.85
C ARG A 82 -1.64 15.60 3.12
N ALA A 83 -1.49 16.54 2.20
CA ALA A 83 -0.70 17.76 2.41
C ALA A 83 -1.45 18.73 3.35
N ASP A 84 -2.75 18.95 3.15
CA ASP A 84 -3.60 19.77 4.02
C ASP A 84 -3.77 19.15 5.43
N ALA A 85 -3.83 17.81 5.53
CA ALA A 85 -3.80 17.13 6.82
C ALA A 85 -2.43 17.25 7.52
N ARG A 86 -1.33 17.31 6.76
CA ARG A 86 0.04 17.47 7.31
C ARG A 86 0.33 18.91 7.74
N ASP A 87 -0.27 19.91 7.11
CA ASP A 87 -0.19 21.30 7.57
C ASP A 87 -0.97 21.53 8.88
N ARG A 88 -2.10 20.84 9.07
CA ARG A 88 -2.77 20.81 10.39
C ARG A 88 -1.97 20.08 11.47
N GLN A 89 -1.14 19.09 11.11
CA GLN A 89 -0.27 18.38 12.05
C GLN A 89 0.95 19.20 12.48
N GLN A 90 1.41 20.18 11.70
CA GLN A 90 2.52 21.05 12.09
C GLN A 90 2.08 22.17 13.05
N VAL A 91 0.81 22.56 13.02
CA VAL A 91 0.22 23.56 13.93
C VAL A 91 -0.35 22.91 15.20
N SER A 92 -0.83 21.67 15.09
CA SER A 92 -1.36 20.92 16.23
C SER A 92 -0.24 20.18 16.96
N ASN A 93 0.04 20.59 18.19
CA ASN A 93 0.90 19.89 19.15
C ASN A 93 0.22 18.58 19.62
N ASP A 94 -0.28 17.78 18.67
CA ASP A 94 -1.15 16.65 18.92
C ASP A 94 -0.33 15.45 19.35
N GLN A 95 -0.41 15.10 20.63
CA GLN A 95 0.23 13.91 21.16
C GLN A 95 -0.52 12.61 20.81
N THR A 96 -1.63 12.70 20.08
CA THR A 96 -2.45 11.54 19.70
C THR A 96 -1.66 10.47 18.91
N PRO A 97 -0.83 10.79 17.90
CA PRO A 97 -0.02 9.79 17.21
C PRO A 97 0.97 9.09 18.14
N ALA A 98 1.60 9.82 19.06
CA ALA A 98 2.53 9.26 20.03
C ALA A 98 1.82 8.31 21.02
N ARG A 99 0.63 8.69 21.52
CA ARG A 99 -0.18 7.83 22.40
C ARG A 99 -0.61 6.55 21.69
N LEU A 100 -1.03 6.63 20.43
CA LEU A 100 -1.39 5.46 19.63
C LEU A 100 -0.20 4.54 19.35
N ALA A 101 1.00 5.10 19.19
CA ALA A 101 2.24 4.34 19.06
C ALA A 101 2.58 3.59 20.35
N TYR A 102 2.53 4.26 21.50
CA TYR A 102 2.73 3.62 22.81
C TYR A 102 1.69 2.54 23.09
N LEU A 103 0.43 2.75 22.69
CA LEU A 103 -0.62 1.75 22.83
C LEU A 103 -0.34 0.50 21.97
N ASN A 104 0.09 0.66 20.72
CA ASN A 104 0.43 -0.46 19.84
C ASN A 104 1.68 -1.21 20.33
N LEU A 105 2.68 -0.49 20.82
CA LEU A 105 3.89 -1.08 21.40
C LEU A 105 3.56 -1.83 22.69
N GLY A 106 2.69 -1.27 23.54
CA GLY A 106 2.18 -1.92 24.74
C GLY A 106 1.39 -3.19 24.43
N LEU A 107 0.57 -3.18 23.37
CA LEU A 107 -0.15 -4.37 22.90
C LEU A 107 0.82 -5.46 22.41
N LEU A 108 1.86 -5.09 21.66
CA LEU A 108 2.90 -6.02 21.22
C LEU A 108 3.63 -6.64 22.42
N ALA A 109 4.03 -5.82 23.40
CA ALA A 109 4.65 -6.29 24.62
C ALA A 109 3.73 -7.23 25.43
N ALA A 110 2.44 -6.93 25.51
CA ALA A 110 1.46 -7.76 26.19
C ALA A 110 1.28 -9.12 25.52
N VAL A 111 1.24 -9.16 24.18
CA VAL A 111 1.17 -10.41 23.41
C VAL A 111 2.44 -11.25 23.63
N ILE A 112 3.62 -10.64 23.57
CA ILE A 112 4.89 -11.34 23.86
C ILE A 112 4.90 -11.87 25.30
N ALA A 113 4.49 -11.06 26.27
CA ALA A 113 4.40 -11.47 27.66
C ALA A 113 3.41 -12.63 27.87
N ALA A 114 2.26 -12.62 27.18
CA ALA A 114 1.27 -13.70 27.24
C ALA A 114 1.82 -15.01 26.66
N LEU A 115 2.56 -14.97 25.54
CA LEU A 115 3.20 -16.14 24.96
C LEU A 115 4.29 -16.71 25.89
N LEU A 116 5.11 -15.84 26.47
CA LEU A 116 6.12 -16.23 27.45
C LEU A 116 5.46 -16.84 28.70
N ALA A 117 4.37 -16.25 29.19
CA ALA A 117 3.61 -16.78 30.33
C ALA A 117 2.99 -18.16 30.02
N MET A 118 2.42 -18.35 28.84
CA MET A 118 1.92 -19.67 28.39
C MET A 118 3.05 -20.70 28.33
N SER A 119 4.24 -20.31 27.84
CA SER A 119 5.42 -21.17 27.83
C SER A 119 5.92 -21.50 29.24
N PHE A 120 5.93 -20.54 30.16
CA PHE A 120 6.34 -20.76 31.55
C PHE A 120 5.38 -21.66 32.34
N TRP A 121 4.09 -21.61 32.03
CA TRP A 121 3.05 -22.46 32.65
C TRP A 121 2.75 -23.74 31.87
N SER A 122 3.55 -24.07 30.84
CA SER A 122 3.40 -25.28 30.02
C SER A 122 1.97 -25.47 29.50
N ILE A 123 1.32 -24.37 29.10
CA ILE A 123 0.01 -24.41 28.47
C ILE A 123 0.22 -24.73 26.99
N ASP A 124 -0.26 -25.90 26.54
CA ASP A 124 -0.25 -26.28 25.13
C ASP A 124 -1.60 -25.93 24.48
N PRO A 125 -1.70 -24.78 23.79
CA PRO A 125 -2.91 -24.42 23.07
C PRO A 125 -3.14 -25.34 21.86
N PRO A 126 -4.40 -25.60 21.48
CA PRO A 126 -4.73 -26.32 20.26
C PRO A 126 -4.10 -25.68 19.02
N GLN A 127 -3.70 -26.49 18.04
CA GLN A 127 -3.08 -26.05 16.77
C GLN A 127 -3.84 -24.90 16.09
N THR A 128 -5.17 -24.95 16.05
CA THR A 128 -6.02 -23.89 15.49
C THR A 128 -5.81 -22.53 16.18
N VAL A 129 -5.63 -22.53 17.50
CA VAL A 129 -5.39 -21.31 18.29
C VAL A 129 -3.99 -20.77 17.97
N LEU A 130 -2.98 -21.63 17.89
CA LEU A 130 -1.62 -21.24 17.50
C LEU A 130 -1.56 -20.62 16.11
N SER A 131 -2.28 -21.18 15.12
CA SER A 131 -2.31 -20.62 13.76
C SER A 131 -2.92 -19.22 13.74
N VAL A 132 -4.03 -19.00 14.45
CA VAL A 132 -4.68 -17.69 14.55
C VAL A 132 -3.78 -16.69 15.28
N VAL A 133 -3.19 -17.08 16.40
CA VAL A 133 -2.28 -16.23 17.19
C VAL A 133 -1.05 -15.84 16.36
N THR A 134 -0.43 -16.78 15.64
CA THR A 134 0.74 -16.51 14.79
C THR A 134 0.41 -15.55 13.64
N MET A 135 -0.75 -15.72 13.00
CA MET A 135 -1.23 -14.80 11.97
C MET A 135 -1.44 -13.38 12.53
N LEU A 136 -2.08 -13.27 13.70
CA LEU A 136 -2.32 -11.98 14.35
C LEU A 136 -1.02 -11.30 14.79
N ILE A 137 -0.03 -12.07 15.26
CA ILE A 137 1.31 -11.57 15.59
C ILE A 137 1.98 -11.00 14.33
N GLY A 138 1.93 -11.72 13.21
CA GLY A 138 2.49 -11.23 11.94
C GLY A 138 1.87 -9.90 11.51
N ALA A 139 0.53 -9.78 11.59
CA ALA A 139 -0.17 -8.53 11.29
C ALA A 139 0.20 -7.40 12.27
N LEU A 140 0.36 -7.71 13.56
CA LEU A 140 0.76 -6.74 14.58
C LEU A 140 2.20 -6.25 14.39
N LEU A 141 3.13 -7.12 14.02
CA LEU A 141 4.52 -6.75 13.71
C LEU A 141 4.56 -5.82 12.48
N ALA A 142 3.87 -6.17 11.40
CA ALA A 142 3.82 -5.33 10.19
C ALA A 142 3.26 -3.92 10.48
N ARG A 143 2.25 -3.83 11.35
CA ARG A 143 1.72 -2.53 11.80
C ARG A 143 2.75 -1.75 12.64
N ASN A 144 3.48 -2.41 13.53
CA ASN A 144 4.53 -1.76 14.32
C ASN A 144 5.69 -1.25 13.44
N GLU A 145 6.06 -1.98 12.39
CA GLU A 145 7.02 -1.51 11.38
C GLU A 145 6.51 -0.25 10.66
N GLN A 146 5.23 -0.23 10.27
CA GLN A 146 4.61 0.94 9.66
C GLN A 146 4.60 2.16 10.59
N ILE A 147 4.36 1.95 11.89
CA ILE A 147 4.48 3.00 12.92
C ILE A 147 5.93 3.46 13.04
N GLY A 148 6.90 2.53 13.07
CA GLY A 148 8.33 2.83 13.06
C GLY A 148 8.72 3.71 11.86
N ASN A 149 8.25 3.36 10.68
CA ASN A 149 8.46 4.13 9.44
C ASN A 149 7.81 5.52 9.49
N PHE A 150 6.67 5.68 10.19
CA PHE A 150 6.03 6.98 10.38
C PHE A 150 6.87 7.91 11.29
N PHE A 151 7.46 7.38 12.37
CA PHE A 151 8.24 8.19 13.32
C PHE A 151 9.71 8.36 12.93
N PHE A 152 10.34 7.33 12.38
CA PHE A 152 11.77 7.29 12.06
C PHE A 152 12.07 7.32 10.56
N GLY A 153 11.04 7.42 9.71
CA GLY A 153 11.18 7.54 8.27
C GLY A 153 12.12 8.69 7.87
N SER A 154 12.77 8.52 6.72
CA SER A 154 13.83 9.38 6.16
C SER A 154 13.50 10.89 6.06
N THR A 155 12.24 11.28 6.23
CA THR A 155 11.76 12.67 6.23
C THR A 155 12.27 13.50 7.42
N THR A 156 12.66 12.89 8.54
CA THR A 156 13.29 13.60 9.67
C THR A 156 14.75 13.97 9.38
N ASP A 157 15.47 13.10 8.66
CA ASP A 157 16.87 13.36 8.23
C ASP A 157 16.91 14.39 7.08
N SER A 158 15.94 14.35 6.15
CA SER A 158 15.81 15.34 5.09
C SER A 158 15.50 16.74 5.63
N ARG A 159 14.59 16.89 6.60
CA ARG A 159 14.30 18.20 7.24
C ARG A 159 15.52 18.75 7.99
N ARG A 160 16.28 17.90 8.67
CA ARG A 160 17.54 18.28 9.33
C ARG A 160 18.59 18.74 8.32
N LYS A 161 18.71 18.06 7.18
CA LYS A 161 19.61 18.45 6.08
C LYS A 161 19.18 19.77 5.43
N THR A 162 17.90 19.97 5.15
CA THR A 162 17.40 21.23 4.56
C THR A 162 17.63 22.42 5.50
N GLY A 163 17.42 22.25 6.81
CA GLY A 163 17.71 23.30 7.80
C GLY A 163 19.21 23.64 7.91
N LEU A 164 20.07 22.63 7.90
CA LEU A 164 21.53 22.82 7.93
C LEU A 164 22.08 23.46 6.64
N LEU A 165 21.45 23.19 5.50
CA LEU A 165 21.81 23.80 4.22
C LEU A 165 21.29 25.25 4.10
N ALA A 166 20.14 25.56 4.70
CA ALA A 166 19.60 26.92 4.75
C ALA A 166 20.43 27.84 5.66
N GLY A 167 20.94 27.33 6.79
CA GLY A 167 21.79 28.09 7.72
C GLY A 167 23.23 28.35 7.22
N ARG A 168 23.64 27.78 6.09
CA ARG A 168 25.00 27.89 5.54
C ARG A 168 25.10 28.90 4.38
N ARG A 169 24.02 29.65 4.12
CA ARG A 169 23.90 30.67 3.06
C ARG A 169 23.70 32.10 3.57
N GLY A 170 23.88 32.35 4.87
CA GLY A 170 24.02 33.70 5.46
C GLY A 170 25.45 33.89 5.95
#